data_AF-J8PNI1-F1
#
_entry.id   AF-J8PNI1-F1
#
_cell.length_a   1.000
_cell.length_b   1.000
_cell.length_c   1.000
_cell.angle_alpha   90.00
_cell.angle_beta   90.00
_cell.angle_gamma   90.00
#
_symmetry.space_group_name_H-M   'P 1'
#
loop_
_entity.id
_entity.type
_entity.pdbx_description
1 polymer ?
#
loop_
_entity_poly.entity_id
_entity_poly.type
_entity_poly.pdbx_seq_one_letter_code
_entity_poly.pdbx_strand_id
1 'polypeptide(L)'
;MFKRLINCQNAVTLSSHSPVGLRHGRFNPSTKRHFTLFQSVADTFLTVHEASQIPWIVLVPLSTITLRTLVTLPFSIWQRKRILKQQELRKLVQPITPIVKLRLAAITNKKSKNTTKINFNGTPTQLPLQDPGILNPEQITFLAVKETRKRQKKLFKKYSVPLWKNALLPMVQIPLWVTVSMGIRTLTEEQLLENYYPSWIAALEFGSFDLSSPLTAMPLLAPILVGTLAVLNVEYNGRLMFSSSMSSQGMKTVSKISTRVQEAMASILNVSRLGCVVMLAMSSQAPFLLSLYWISSQLYSLVQNIILNWVYPYQR
;
A
#
# COMPACT_ATOMS: atom_id res chain seq x y z
N MET A 1 -44.49 -39.16 74.98
CA MET A 1 -43.08 -38.92 75.35
C MET A 1 -42.66 -37.58 74.73
N PHE A 2 -42.82 -36.44 75.43
CA PHE A 2 -41.77 -35.69 76.15
C PHE A 2 -40.52 -35.42 75.28
N LYS A 3 -39.96 -34.22 75.02
CA LYS A 3 -40.07 -32.79 75.44
C LYS A 3 -39.18 -32.04 74.39
N ARG A 4 -39.57 -31.01 73.63
CA ARG A 4 -39.65 -29.55 73.92
C ARG A 4 -38.64 -28.95 74.92
N LEU A 5 -37.95 -27.89 74.45
CA LEU A 5 -37.18 -26.82 75.17
C LEU A 5 -35.77 -27.26 75.61
N ILE A 6 -34.64 -26.55 75.49
CA ILE A 6 -34.22 -25.12 75.64
C ILE A 6 -32.84 -25.04 74.92
N ASN A 7 -32.43 -24.04 74.13
CA ASN A 7 -31.99 -22.73 74.63
C ASN A 7 -31.81 -21.69 73.49
N CYS A 8 -32.47 -20.56 73.67
CA CYS A 8 -32.18 -19.28 73.04
C CYS A 8 -31.01 -18.60 73.75
N GLN A 9 -30.23 -17.80 73.00
CA GLN A 9 -29.57 -16.53 73.35
C GLN A 9 -28.50 -16.30 72.26
N ASN A 10 -28.44 -15.23 71.47
CA ASN A 10 -29.10 -13.93 71.48
C ASN A 10 -29.16 -13.39 70.04
N ALA A 11 -30.26 -12.72 69.74
CA ALA A 11 -30.43 -11.90 68.55
C ALA A 11 -29.62 -10.60 68.70
N VAL A 12 -28.90 -10.21 67.64
CA VAL A 12 -28.72 -8.80 67.29
C VAL A 12 -28.93 -8.67 65.80
N THR A 13 -30.09 -8.10 65.47
CA THR A 13 -30.44 -7.55 64.17
C THR A 13 -29.56 -6.34 63.86
N LEU A 14 -28.88 -6.33 62.71
CA LEU A 14 -28.57 -5.10 62.01
C LEU A 14 -28.70 -5.33 60.50
N SER A 15 -29.83 -4.91 59.97
CA SER A 15 -30.01 -4.61 58.55
C SER A 15 -29.18 -3.37 58.20
N SER A 16 -28.36 -3.43 57.17
CA SER A 16 -28.26 -2.40 56.12
C SER A 16 -27.06 -2.63 55.19
N HIS A 17 -27.24 -2.20 53.95
CA HIS A 17 -26.26 -1.99 52.90
C HIS A 17 -25.80 -3.21 52.09
N SER A 18 -26.54 -3.43 50.99
CA SER A 18 -26.01 -3.97 49.74
C SER A 18 -24.76 -3.18 49.31
N PRO A 19 -23.58 -3.81 49.13
CA PRO A 19 -22.60 -3.27 48.21
C PRO A 19 -23.01 -3.73 46.81
N VAL A 20 -23.16 -2.77 45.90
CA VAL A 20 -23.24 -3.00 44.46
C VAL A 20 -21.94 -3.71 44.05
N GLY A 21 -21.99 -5.04 44.06
CA GLY A 21 -20.91 -5.88 43.56
C GLY A 21 -20.83 -5.68 42.05
N LEU A 22 -19.79 -4.98 41.60
CA LEU A 22 -19.36 -4.96 40.21
C LEU A 22 -19.30 -6.40 39.70
N ARG A 23 -20.29 -6.77 38.87
CA ARG A 23 -20.28 -7.99 38.06
C ARG A 23 -19.01 -7.94 37.20
N HIS A 24 -17.95 -8.56 37.69
CA HIS A 24 -16.81 -8.88 36.84
C HIS A 24 -17.33 -9.86 35.80
N GLY A 25 -17.58 -9.35 34.59
CA GLY A 25 -17.81 -10.19 33.44
C GLY A 25 -16.64 -11.16 33.34
N ARG A 26 -16.91 -12.47 33.41
CA ARG A 26 -15.94 -13.48 33.01
C ARG A 26 -15.56 -13.17 31.57
N PHE A 27 -14.41 -12.53 31.37
CA PHE A 27 -13.75 -12.54 30.08
C PHE A 27 -13.39 -14.00 29.83
N ASN A 28 -14.13 -14.67 28.94
CA ASN A 28 -13.66 -15.93 28.40
C ASN A 28 -12.27 -15.67 27.82
N PRO A 29 -11.24 -16.46 28.17
CA PRO A 29 -9.96 -16.37 27.50
C PRO A 29 -10.24 -16.57 26.00
N SER A 30 -9.97 -15.51 25.23
CA SER A 30 -10.18 -15.50 23.78
C SER A 30 -9.47 -16.73 23.20
N THR A 31 -10.23 -17.65 22.61
CA THR A 31 -9.68 -18.77 21.86
C THR A 31 -8.83 -18.19 20.75
N LYS A 32 -7.50 -18.20 20.91
CA LYS A 32 -6.57 -17.75 19.86
C LYS A 32 -6.87 -18.59 18.62
N ARG A 33 -7.32 -17.94 17.54
CA ARG A 33 -7.56 -18.63 16.27
C ARG A 33 -6.20 -19.00 15.67
N HIS A 34 -5.83 -20.28 15.76
CA HIS A 34 -4.63 -20.79 15.16
C HIS A 34 -4.83 -20.92 13.65
N PHE A 35 -4.15 -20.06 12.88
CA PHE A 35 -4.08 -20.22 11.43
C PHE A 35 -2.88 -21.11 11.10
N THR A 36 -3.16 -22.31 10.58
CA THR A 36 -2.14 -23.32 10.23
C THR A 36 -1.08 -22.80 9.26
N LEU A 37 -1.45 -21.85 8.40
CA LEU A 37 -0.52 -21.23 7.45
C LEU A 37 0.62 -20.46 8.14
N PHE A 38 0.33 -19.73 9.22
CA PHE A 38 1.35 -18.94 9.92
C PHE A 38 2.27 -19.84 10.74
N GLN A 39 1.70 -20.89 11.35
CA GLN A 39 2.47 -21.91 12.05
C GLN A 39 3.43 -22.62 11.10
N SER A 40 2.96 -23.02 9.92
CA SER A 40 3.82 -23.65 8.92
C SER A 40 5.01 -22.77 8.52
N VAL A 41 4.83 -21.45 8.40
CA VAL A 41 5.94 -20.54 8.16
C VAL A 41 6.91 -20.55 9.35
N ALA A 42 6.43 -20.42 10.59
CA ALA A 42 7.27 -20.50 11.78
C ALA A 42 8.07 -21.81 11.85
N ASP A 43 7.42 -22.95 11.60
CA ASP A 43 8.05 -24.27 11.59
C ASP A 43 9.12 -24.38 10.49
N THR A 44 8.90 -23.81 9.30
CA THR A 44 9.94 -23.77 8.25
C THR A 44 11.15 -22.94 8.67
N PHE A 45 10.94 -21.83 9.37
CA PHE A 45 12.03 -21.02 9.89
C PHE A 45 12.82 -21.75 10.98
N LEU A 46 12.13 -22.44 11.89
CA LEU A 46 12.72 -23.26 12.96
C LEU A 46 13.53 -24.42 12.39
N THR A 47 12.95 -25.21 11.48
CA THR A 47 13.66 -26.33 10.84
C THR A 47 14.89 -25.89 10.07
N VAL A 48 14.83 -24.77 9.34
CA VAL A 48 16.01 -24.22 8.64
C VAL A 48 17.05 -23.71 9.63
N HIS A 49 16.63 -23.05 10.72
CA HIS A 49 17.54 -22.62 11.77
C HIS A 49 18.26 -23.81 12.41
N GLU A 50 17.54 -24.84 12.85
CA GLU A 50 18.12 -26.05 13.46
C GLU A 50 19.03 -26.83 12.50
N ALA A 51 18.68 -26.89 11.22
CA ALA A 51 19.51 -27.58 10.22
C ALA A 51 20.77 -26.80 9.85
N SER A 52 20.69 -25.48 9.78
CA SER A 52 21.81 -24.62 9.30
C SER A 52 22.67 -24.06 10.41
N GLN A 53 22.15 -23.99 11.65
CA GLN A 53 22.81 -23.38 12.80
C GLN A 53 23.22 -21.91 12.55
N ILE A 54 22.45 -21.22 11.70
CA ILE A 54 22.65 -19.82 11.37
C ILE A 54 21.82 -18.97 12.34
N PRO A 55 22.39 -17.94 12.97
CA PRO A 55 21.64 -17.10 13.88
C PRO A 55 20.48 -16.39 13.20
N TRP A 56 19.38 -16.21 13.93
CA TRP A 56 18.12 -15.59 13.49
C TRP A 56 18.32 -14.22 12.83
N ILE A 57 19.26 -13.43 13.33
CA ILE A 57 19.61 -12.09 12.80
C ILE A 57 20.13 -12.16 11.36
N VAL A 58 20.78 -13.26 10.98
CA VAL A 58 21.26 -13.49 9.60
C VAL A 58 20.22 -14.25 8.79
N LEU A 59 19.59 -15.26 9.41
CA LEU A 59 18.65 -16.15 8.74
C LEU A 59 17.44 -15.40 8.19
N VAL A 60 16.85 -14.48 8.97
CA VAL A 60 15.65 -13.74 8.56
C VAL A 60 15.90 -12.80 7.37
N PRO A 61 16.94 -11.94 7.37
CA PRO A 61 17.30 -11.17 6.19
C PRO A 61 17.64 -12.05 4.97
N LEU A 62 18.39 -13.14 5.18
CA LEU A 62 18.80 -14.03 4.09
C LEU A 62 17.59 -14.73 3.44
N SER A 63 16.68 -15.25 4.24
CA SER A 63 15.45 -15.87 3.73
C SER A 63 14.57 -14.85 3.02
N THR A 64 14.53 -13.60 3.50
CA THR A 64 13.80 -12.49 2.87
C THR A 64 14.36 -12.19 1.48
N ILE A 65 15.68 -12.08 1.34
CA ILE A 65 16.34 -11.84 0.06
C ILE A 65 16.08 -13.02 -0.88
N THR A 66 16.22 -14.25 -0.40
CA THR A 66 16.00 -15.48 -1.19
C THR A 66 14.56 -15.58 -1.68
N LEU A 67 13.59 -15.41 -0.79
CA LEU A 67 12.17 -15.44 -1.14
C LEU A 67 11.82 -14.34 -2.15
N ARG A 68 12.38 -13.14 -1.99
CA ARG A 68 12.09 -12.03 -2.90
C ARG A 68 12.76 -12.16 -4.25
N THR A 69 13.96 -12.70 -4.32
CA THR A 69 14.66 -12.98 -5.59
C THR A 69 13.94 -14.07 -6.38
N LEU A 70 13.49 -15.14 -5.72
CA LEU A 70 12.79 -16.24 -6.39
C LEU A 70 11.36 -15.89 -6.78
N VAL A 71 10.59 -15.27 -5.88
CA VAL A 71 9.16 -15.01 -6.09
C VAL A 71 8.95 -13.63 -6.71
N THR A 72 9.39 -12.56 -6.06
CA THR A 72 8.93 -11.20 -6.41
C THR A 72 9.70 -10.55 -7.55
N LEU A 73 11.00 -10.84 -7.69
CA LEU A 73 11.86 -10.27 -8.72
C LEU A 73 11.39 -10.59 -10.15
N PRO A 74 11.07 -11.84 -10.54
CA PRO A 74 10.61 -12.12 -11.90
C PRO A 74 9.32 -11.36 -12.23
N PHE A 75 8.37 -11.27 -11.29
CA PHE A 75 7.15 -10.47 -11.47
C PHE A 75 7.46 -8.98 -11.62
N SER A 76 8.43 -8.45 -10.87
CA SER A 76 8.82 -7.05 -10.97
C SER A 76 9.45 -6.71 -12.31
N ILE A 77 10.32 -7.58 -12.86
CA ILE A 77 10.93 -7.41 -14.18
C ILE A 77 9.85 -7.44 -15.26
N TRP A 78 8.93 -8.42 -15.17
CA TRP A 78 7.81 -8.53 -16.09
C TRP A 78 6.89 -7.31 -16.04
N GLN A 79 6.54 -6.84 -14.85
CA GLN A 79 5.71 -5.65 -14.66
C GLN A 79 6.42 -4.41 -15.22
N ARG A 80 7.72 -4.25 -14.95
CA ARG A 80 8.54 -3.12 -15.45
C ARG A 80 8.55 -3.07 -16.98
N LYS A 81 8.87 -4.18 -17.65
CA LYS A 81 8.85 -4.28 -19.12
C LYS A 81 7.47 -3.90 -19.70
N ARG A 82 6.39 -4.33 -19.03
CA ARG A 82 5.03 -3.97 -19.44
C ARG A 82 4.70 -2.50 -19.24
N ILE A 83 5.13 -1.89 -18.13
CA ILE A 83 4.92 -0.45 -17.88
C ILE A 83 5.65 0.37 -18.95
N LEU A 84 6.88 0.01 -19.32
CA LEU A 84 7.61 0.67 -20.41
C LEU A 84 6.85 0.63 -21.72
N LYS A 85 6.36 -0.55 -22.13
CA LYS A 85 5.53 -0.70 -23.33
C LYS A 85 4.24 0.13 -23.24
N GLN A 86 3.61 0.23 -22.06
CA GLN A 86 2.45 1.10 -21.87
C GLN A 86 2.79 2.59 -22.01
N GLN A 87 3.96 3.03 -21.53
CA GLN A 87 4.40 4.41 -21.66
C GLN A 87 4.64 4.79 -23.12
N GLU A 88 5.34 3.93 -23.87
CA GLU A 88 5.55 4.11 -25.31
C GLU A 88 4.21 4.25 -26.06
N LEU A 89 3.26 3.34 -25.80
CA LEU A 89 1.93 3.40 -26.41
C LEU A 89 1.10 4.61 -25.93
N ARG A 90 1.32 5.12 -24.71
CA ARG A 90 0.66 6.34 -24.21
C ARG A 90 1.15 7.58 -24.95
N LYS A 91 2.44 7.66 -25.29
CA LYS A 91 3.01 8.77 -26.08
C LYS A 91 2.25 8.94 -27.42
N LEU A 92 1.85 7.84 -28.06
CA LEU A 92 1.08 7.86 -29.32
C LEU A 92 -0.37 8.38 -29.18
N VAL A 93 -0.99 8.18 -28.02
CA VAL A 93 -2.40 8.51 -27.79
C VAL A 93 -2.57 9.90 -27.17
N GLN A 94 -1.54 10.40 -26.50
CA GLN A 94 -1.54 11.71 -25.86
C GLN A 94 -1.91 12.89 -26.77
N PRO A 95 -1.39 13.02 -28.02
CA PRO A 95 -1.73 14.14 -28.90
C PRO A 95 -3.19 14.11 -29.37
N ILE A 96 -3.90 12.98 -29.24
CA ILE A 96 -5.32 12.89 -29.63
C ILE A 96 -6.19 13.81 -28.79
N THR A 97 -5.88 13.97 -27.50
CA THR A 97 -6.70 14.78 -26.58
C THR A 97 -6.83 16.24 -27.01
N PRO A 98 -5.73 17.00 -27.26
CA PRO A 98 -5.85 18.38 -27.76
C PRO A 98 -6.50 18.45 -29.14
N ILE A 99 -6.22 17.51 -30.05
CA ILE A 99 -6.81 17.50 -31.40
C ILE A 99 -8.34 17.34 -31.33
N VAL A 100 -8.83 16.39 -30.52
CA VAL A 100 -10.28 16.17 -30.36
C VAL A 100 -10.94 17.37 -29.68
N LYS A 101 -10.30 17.99 -28.68
CA LYS A 101 -10.81 19.23 -28.06
C LYS A 101 -10.97 20.35 -29.09
N LEU A 102 -9.94 20.60 -29.91
CA LEU A 102 -9.99 21.64 -30.95
C LEU A 102 -11.07 21.33 -32.00
N ARG A 103 -11.18 20.07 -32.43
CA ARG A 103 -12.20 19.65 -33.41
C ARG A 103 -13.62 19.85 -32.87
N LEU A 104 -13.88 19.45 -31.63
CA LEU A 104 -15.18 19.61 -30.98
C LEU A 104 -15.52 21.10 -30.79
N ALA A 105 -14.56 21.91 -30.33
CA ALA A 105 -14.75 23.36 -30.19
C ALA A 105 -15.08 24.03 -31.54
N ALA A 106 -14.39 23.65 -32.62
CA ALA A 106 -14.67 24.16 -33.96
C ALA A 106 -16.08 23.79 -34.46
N ILE A 107 -16.55 22.56 -34.18
CA ILE A 107 -17.91 22.11 -34.54
C ILE A 107 -18.96 22.90 -33.74
N THR A 108 -18.77 23.08 -32.43
CA THR A 108 -19.68 23.84 -31.58
C THR A 108 -19.78 25.30 -32.04
N ASN A 109 -18.65 25.94 -32.38
CA ASN A 109 -18.63 27.31 -32.90
C ASN A 109 -19.35 27.44 -34.25
N LYS A 110 -19.19 26.47 -35.16
CA LYS A 110 -19.93 26.45 -36.44
C LYS A 110 -21.44 26.28 -36.24
N LYS A 111 -21.85 25.41 -35.31
CA LYS A 111 -23.27 25.17 -35.01
C LYS A 111 -23.93 26.40 -34.39
N SER A 112 -23.23 27.09 -33.48
CA SER A 112 -23.69 28.34 -32.88
C SER A 112 -23.94 29.43 -33.94
N LYS A 113 -23.07 29.57 -34.95
CA LYS A 113 -23.27 30.55 -36.05
C LYS A 113 -24.49 30.25 -36.92
N ASN A 114 -24.82 28.97 -37.14
CA ASN A 114 -25.96 28.56 -37.97
C ASN A 114 -27.32 28.68 -37.23
N THR A 115 -27.33 28.65 -35.89
CA THR A 115 -28.53 28.89 -35.07
C THR A 115 -28.95 30.36 -35.06
N THR A 116 -28.04 31.29 -35.36
CA THR A 116 -28.37 32.70 -35.58
C THR A 116 -28.93 32.91 -37.00
N LYS A 117 -30.16 32.44 -37.26
CA LYS A 117 -30.89 32.82 -38.48
C LYS A 117 -31.49 34.22 -38.30
N ILE A 118 -31.17 35.12 -39.22
CA ILE A 118 -31.71 36.48 -39.27
C ILE A 118 -33.13 36.40 -39.84
N ASN A 119 -34.13 36.91 -39.13
CA ASN A 119 -35.48 37.08 -39.66
C ASN A 119 -35.52 38.25 -40.68
N PHE A 120 -36.42 38.18 -41.67
CA PHE A 120 -36.59 39.16 -42.75
C PHE A 120 -36.79 40.62 -42.28
N ASN A 121 -37.12 40.83 -41.00
CA ASN A 121 -37.33 42.14 -40.36
C ASN A 121 -36.12 42.68 -39.56
N GLY A 122 -34.93 42.10 -39.70
CA GLY A 122 -33.69 42.66 -39.13
C GLY A 122 -33.54 42.54 -37.60
N THR A 123 -34.44 41.85 -36.90
CA THR A 123 -34.32 41.59 -35.46
C THR A 123 -33.64 40.24 -35.19
N PRO A 124 -32.57 40.20 -34.36
CA PRO A 124 -31.93 38.95 -33.97
C PRO A 124 -32.83 38.20 -32.99
N THR A 125 -33.56 37.20 -33.46
CA THR A 125 -34.29 36.30 -32.57
C THR A 125 -33.29 35.34 -31.92
N GLN A 126 -32.90 35.62 -30.68
CA GLN A 126 -32.17 34.66 -29.84
C GLN A 126 -33.17 33.58 -29.41
N LEU A 127 -33.02 32.35 -29.91
CA LEU A 127 -33.73 31.20 -29.37
C LEU A 127 -33.32 31.01 -27.90
N PRO A 128 -34.26 30.71 -26.98
CA PRO A 128 -33.96 30.56 -25.56
C PRO A 128 -32.91 29.49 -25.30
N LEU A 129 -32.06 29.83 -24.34
CA LEU A 129 -30.99 29.07 -23.70
C LEU A 129 -31.22 27.53 -23.69
N GLN A 130 -30.18 26.81 -24.13
CA GLN A 130 -30.04 25.33 -24.13
C GLN A 130 -30.64 24.59 -25.32
N ASP A 131 -30.19 24.93 -26.52
CA ASP A 131 -30.15 23.94 -27.60
C ASP A 131 -29.33 22.72 -27.11
N PRO A 132 -29.85 21.48 -27.11
CA PRO A 132 -29.12 20.27 -26.71
C PRO A 132 -27.90 19.96 -27.61
N GLY A 133 -27.63 20.82 -28.58
CA GLY A 133 -26.53 20.73 -29.54
C GLY A 133 -25.28 21.55 -29.23
N ILE A 134 -25.33 22.55 -28.33
CA ILE A 134 -24.19 23.42 -28.03
C ILE A 134 -23.44 22.84 -26.82
N LEU A 135 -22.28 22.23 -27.06
CA LEU A 135 -21.48 21.59 -26.02
C LEU A 135 -20.79 22.63 -25.12
N ASN A 136 -21.00 22.52 -23.81
CA ASN A 136 -20.23 23.29 -22.83
C ASN A 136 -18.73 22.94 -22.88
N PRO A 137 -17.81 23.86 -22.51
CA PRO A 137 -16.37 23.63 -22.54
C PRO A 137 -15.97 22.41 -21.70
N GLU A 138 -16.60 22.21 -20.54
CA GLU A 138 -16.37 21.04 -19.70
C GLU A 138 -16.79 19.74 -20.40
N GLN A 139 -17.95 19.74 -21.07
CA GLN A 139 -18.43 18.59 -21.84
C GLN A 139 -17.49 18.27 -23.01
N ILE A 140 -17.00 19.27 -23.73
CA ILE A 140 -15.99 19.10 -24.80
C ILE A 140 -14.75 18.41 -24.25
N THR A 141 -14.24 18.87 -23.11
CA THR A 141 -13.05 18.25 -22.51
C THR A 141 -13.31 16.82 -22.03
N PHE A 142 -14.47 16.55 -21.44
CA PHE A 142 -14.85 15.23 -20.99
C PHE A 142 -15.00 14.25 -22.17
N LEU A 143 -15.67 14.66 -23.25
CA LEU A 143 -15.84 13.87 -24.46
C LEU A 143 -14.49 13.57 -25.12
N ALA A 144 -13.61 14.57 -25.20
CA ALA A 144 -12.25 14.36 -25.72
C ALA A 144 -11.47 13.34 -24.88
N VAL A 145 -11.52 13.43 -23.54
CA VAL A 145 -10.87 12.45 -22.65
C VAL A 145 -11.48 11.06 -22.81
N LYS A 146 -12.81 10.96 -22.92
CA LYS A 146 -13.52 9.69 -23.11
C LYS A 146 -13.10 9.03 -24.43
N GLU A 147 -12.97 9.80 -25.51
CA GLU A 147 -12.47 9.29 -26.79
C GLU A 147 -11.02 8.82 -26.68
N THR A 148 -10.13 9.63 -26.10
CA THR A 148 -8.72 9.26 -25.86
C THR A 148 -8.64 7.96 -25.06
N ARG A 149 -9.40 7.81 -23.97
CA ARG A 149 -9.45 6.58 -23.15
C ARG A 149 -9.96 5.39 -23.95
N LYS A 150 -10.97 5.56 -24.80
CA LYS A 150 -11.50 4.48 -25.66
C LYS A 150 -10.44 4.02 -26.66
N ARG A 151 -9.72 4.95 -27.29
CA ARG A 151 -8.61 4.63 -28.21
C ARG A 151 -7.43 3.99 -27.48
N GLN A 152 -7.08 4.48 -26.29
CA GLN A 152 -6.04 3.88 -25.44
C GLN A 152 -6.37 2.42 -25.09
N LYS A 153 -7.61 2.14 -24.65
CA LYS A 153 -8.05 0.77 -24.34
C LYS A 153 -7.98 -0.14 -25.56
N LYS A 154 -8.40 0.33 -26.74
CA LYS A 154 -8.28 -0.43 -28.00
C LYS A 154 -6.82 -0.73 -28.34
N LEU A 155 -5.95 0.27 -28.22
CA LEU A 155 -4.51 0.13 -28.48
C LEU A 155 -3.88 -0.88 -27.53
N PHE A 156 -4.17 -0.77 -26.24
CA PHE A 156 -3.67 -1.70 -25.23
C PHE A 156 -4.19 -3.13 -25.41
N LYS A 157 -5.43 -3.29 -25.87
CA LYS A 157 -5.98 -4.61 -26.23
C LYS A 157 -5.25 -5.19 -27.45
N LYS A 158 -4.98 -4.38 -28.48
CA LYS A 158 -4.26 -4.79 -29.69
C LYS A 158 -2.83 -5.26 -29.39
N TYR A 159 -2.13 -4.60 -28.46
CA TYR A 159 -0.76 -4.94 -28.08
C TYR A 159 -0.66 -5.88 -26.85
N SER A 160 -1.79 -6.41 -26.36
CA SER A 160 -1.88 -7.33 -25.21
C SER A 160 -1.30 -6.78 -23.90
N VAL A 161 -1.44 -5.47 -23.66
CA VAL A 161 -0.93 -4.79 -22.44
C VAL A 161 -2.05 -4.15 -21.61
N PRO A 162 -3.01 -4.93 -21.06
CA PRO A 162 -4.08 -4.38 -20.24
C PRO A 162 -3.56 -3.77 -18.94
N LEU A 163 -4.27 -2.78 -18.39
CA LEU A 163 -3.87 -2.03 -17.20
C LEU A 163 -4.00 -2.82 -15.90
N TRP A 164 -4.99 -3.70 -15.78
CA TRP A 164 -5.28 -4.45 -14.54
C TRP A 164 -4.11 -5.34 -14.11
N LYS A 165 -3.35 -5.87 -15.08
CA LYS A 165 -2.16 -6.67 -14.83
C LYS A 165 -1.03 -5.87 -14.15
N ASN A 166 -1.13 -4.55 -14.03
CA ASN A 166 -0.18 -3.76 -13.25
C ASN A 166 -0.40 -3.92 -11.74
N ALA A 167 -1.59 -4.34 -11.31
CA ALA A 167 -1.90 -4.60 -9.90
C ALA A 167 -1.40 -5.98 -9.42
N LEU A 168 -0.85 -6.81 -10.32
CA LEU A 168 -0.41 -8.16 -9.99
C LEU A 168 0.71 -8.16 -8.95
N LEU A 169 1.68 -7.24 -9.04
CA LEU A 169 2.80 -7.21 -8.09
C LEU A 169 2.32 -6.94 -6.66
N PRO A 170 1.53 -5.89 -6.36
CA PRO A 170 0.92 -5.72 -5.04
C PRO A 170 0.08 -6.92 -4.58
N MET A 171 -0.64 -7.56 -5.50
CA MET A 171 -1.51 -8.70 -5.22
C MET A 171 -0.74 -9.95 -4.77
N VAL A 172 0.52 -10.10 -5.19
CA VAL A 172 1.42 -11.17 -4.70
C VAL A 172 2.21 -10.69 -3.47
N GLN A 173 2.69 -9.45 -3.48
CA GLN A 173 3.55 -8.91 -2.43
C GLN A 173 2.86 -8.74 -1.09
N ILE A 174 1.62 -8.23 -1.06
CA ILE A 174 0.91 -7.96 0.20
C ILE A 174 0.62 -9.28 0.94
N PRO A 175 0.04 -10.32 0.32
CA PRO A 175 -0.18 -11.59 1.01
C PRO A 175 1.12 -12.25 1.48
N LEU A 176 2.17 -12.24 0.65
CA LEU A 176 3.48 -12.76 1.03
C LEU A 176 4.07 -11.99 2.22
N TRP A 177 3.95 -10.67 2.21
CA TRP A 177 4.44 -9.85 3.32
C TRP A 177 3.68 -10.11 4.62
N VAL A 178 2.35 -10.27 4.55
CA VAL A 178 1.50 -10.57 5.72
C VAL A 178 1.80 -11.97 6.27
N THR A 179 1.89 -12.98 5.40
CA THR A 179 2.14 -14.37 5.81
C THR A 179 3.49 -14.53 6.51
N VAL A 180 4.55 -13.95 5.96
CA VAL A 180 5.88 -13.95 6.61
C VAL A 180 5.86 -13.13 7.90
N SER A 181 5.20 -11.96 7.92
CA SER A 181 5.09 -11.14 9.14
C SER A 181 4.38 -11.89 10.26
N MET A 182 3.27 -12.58 9.96
CA MET A 182 2.55 -13.36 10.96
C MET A 182 3.31 -14.62 11.37
N GLY A 183 3.99 -15.30 10.45
CA GLY A 183 4.83 -16.45 10.78
C GLY A 183 5.98 -16.09 11.72
N ILE A 184 6.69 -15.00 11.45
CA ILE A 184 7.74 -14.48 12.35
C ILE A 184 7.12 -14.04 13.68
N ARG A 185 5.95 -13.39 13.66
CA ARG A 185 5.26 -13.00 14.90
C ARG A 185 4.91 -14.21 15.77
N THR A 186 4.43 -15.30 15.18
CA THR A 186 4.14 -16.56 15.87
C THR A 186 5.42 -17.20 16.42
N LEU A 187 6.53 -17.15 15.67
CA LEU A 187 7.83 -17.60 16.16
C LEU A 187 8.29 -16.83 17.41
N THR A 188 7.98 -15.53 17.47
CA THR A 188 8.31 -14.65 18.61
C THR A 188 7.22 -14.61 19.70
N GLU A 189 6.24 -15.50 19.70
CA GLU A 189 5.30 -15.59 20.83
C GLU A 189 5.97 -16.20 22.07
N GLU A 190 6.95 -17.08 21.85
CA GLU A 190 7.82 -17.63 22.89
C GLU A 190 9.14 -16.86 22.95
N GLN A 191 9.77 -16.86 24.13
CA GLN A 191 11.05 -16.21 24.33
C GLN A 191 12.10 -16.82 23.39
N LEU A 192 12.70 -15.98 22.55
CA LEU A 192 13.57 -16.42 21.47
C LEU A 192 14.99 -15.95 21.75
N LEU A 193 15.72 -16.79 22.48
CA LEU A 193 17.14 -16.62 22.76
C LEU A 193 17.95 -17.34 21.70
N GLU A 194 18.93 -16.63 21.15
CA GLU A 194 19.86 -17.18 20.18
C GLU A 194 21.03 -17.85 20.89
N ASN A 195 21.29 -19.11 20.54
CA ASN A 195 22.38 -19.90 21.10
C ASN A 195 23.58 -20.00 20.14
N TYR A 196 23.37 -19.69 18.85
CA TYR A 196 24.36 -19.89 17.79
C TYR A 196 24.90 -18.55 17.30
N TYR A 197 25.61 -17.84 18.18
CA TYR A 197 26.35 -16.64 17.78
C TYR A 197 27.77 -17.00 17.34
N PRO A 198 28.13 -16.81 16.05
CA PRO A 198 29.52 -16.88 15.64
C PRO A 198 30.32 -15.75 16.31
N SER A 199 31.62 -15.97 16.50
CA SER A 199 32.51 -15.08 17.26
C SER A 199 32.49 -13.61 16.80
N TRP A 200 32.30 -13.36 15.50
CA TRP A 200 32.21 -12.02 14.94
C TRP A 200 30.90 -11.28 15.29
N ILE A 201 29.79 -12.00 15.55
CA ILE A 201 28.53 -11.41 16.05
C ILE A 201 28.56 -11.34 17.57
N ALA A 202 29.16 -12.31 18.25
CA ALA A 202 29.28 -12.30 19.71
C ALA A 202 29.98 -11.03 20.22
N ALA A 203 30.92 -10.48 19.44
CA ALA A 203 31.59 -9.21 19.72
C ALA A 203 30.65 -7.97 19.71
N LEU A 204 29.44 -8.08 19.19
CA LEU A 204 28.44 -7.01 19.13
C LEU A 204 27.47 -7.01 20.34
N GLU A 205 27.73 -7.84 21.36
CA GLU A 205 26.92 -7.98 22.59
C GLU A 205 25.44 -8.36 22.35
N PHE A 206 25.06 -8.81 21.14
CA PHE A 206 23.73 -9.35 20.85
C PHE A 206 23.48 -10.72 21.50
N GLY A 207 24.50 -11.31 22.14
CA GLY A 207 24.55 -12.66 22.71
C GLY A 207 23.42 -13.05 23.66
N SER A 208 22.87 -12.08 24.41
CA SER A 208 21.83 -12.32 25.42
C SER A 208 20.54 -11.55 25.12
N PHE A 209 20.41 -11.03 23.89
CA PHE A 209 19.27 -10.21 23.51
C PHE A 209 18.07 -11.08 23.13
N ASP A 210 16.93 -10.82 23.74
CA ASP A 210 15.66 -11.47 23.40
C ASP A 210 15.07 -10.87 22.13
N LEU A 211 15.13 -11.66 21.06
CA LEU A 211 14.67 -11.27 19.72
C LEU A 211 13.14 -11.19 19.62
N SER A 212 12.42 -11.77 20.59
CA SER A 212 10.96 -11.76 20.67
C SER A 212 10.40 -10.45 21.23
N SER A 213 11.22 -9.71 21.98
CA SER A 213 10.86 -8.45 22.59
C SER A 213 11.19 -7.26 21.67
N PRO A 214 10.45 -6.13 21.76
CA PRO A 214 10.91 -4.86 21.21
C PRO A 214 12.28 -4.49 21.78
N LEU A 215 13.07 -3.72 21.02
CA LEU A 215 14.40 -3.30 21.43
C LEU A 215 14.32 -2.30 22.59
N THR A 216 14.32 -2.78 23.83
CA THR A 216 14.15 -1.94 25.04
C THR A 216 15.32 -0.99 25.27
N ALA A 217 16.54 -1.39 24.92
CA ALA A 217 17.72 -0.54 25.01
C ALA A 217 17.68 0.65 24.04
N MET A 218 17.08 0.47 22.87
CA MET A 218 17.00 1.48 21.81
C MET A 218 15.63 1.41 21.10
N PRO A 219 14.54 1.80 21.77
CA PRO A 219 13.17 1.55 21.29
C PRO A 219 12.83 2.28 19.99
N LEU A 220 13.56 3.36 19.67
CA LEU A 220 13.35 4.14 18.45
C LEU A 220 14.22 3.69 17.27
N LEU A 221 15.24 2.85 17.48
CA LEU A 221 16.17 2.46 16.40
C LEU A 221 15.43 1.70 15.28
N ALA A 222 14.73 0.63 15.62
CA ALA A 222 13.98 -0.16 14.65
C ALA A 222 12.87 0.66 13.94
N PRO A 223 12.00 1.41 14.65
CA PRO A 223 11.00 2.28 14.02
C PRO A 223 11.57 3.34 13.09
N ILE A 224 12.67 4.00 13.48
CA ILE A 224 13.33 5.01 12.65
C ILE A 224 13.90 4.35 11.39
N LEU A 225 14.58 3.21 11.49
CA LEU A 225 15.13 2.50 10.33
C LEU A 225 14.02 2.01 9.37
N VAL A 226 12.97 1.39 9.91
CA VAL A 226 11.82 0.95 9.10
C VAL A 226 11.13 2.13 8.43
N GLY A 227 10.87 3.21 9.20
CA GLY A 227 10.19 4.40 8.71
C GLY A 227 10.99 5.15 7.64
N THR A 228 12.29 5.35 7.86
CA THR A 228 13.18 6.02 6.89
C THR A 228 13.29 5.23 5.59
N LEU A 229 13.52 3.93 5.64
CA LEU A 229 13.56 3.08 4.44
C LEU A 229 12.21 3.03 3.72
N ALA A 230 11.09 3.01 4.45
CA ALA A 230 9.76 3.06 3.85
C ALA A 230 9.52 4.38 3.10
N VAL A 231 9.86 5.52 3.71
CA VAL A 231 9.76 6.85 3.07
C VAL A 231 10.67 6.91 1.84
N LEU A 232 11.91 6.43 1.93
CA LEU A 232 12.82 6.38 0.78
C LEU A 232 12.23 5.56 -0.37
N ASN A 233 11.64 4.40 -0.09
CA ASN A 233 10.97 3.60 -1.09
C ASN A 233 9.78 4.33 -1.74
N VAL A 234 8.95 4.99 -0.93
CA VAL A 234 7.79 5.75 -1.41
C VAL A 234 8.22 6.94 -2.27
N GLU A 235 9.19 7.74 -1.82
CA GLU A 235 9.69 8.91 -2.55
C GLU A 235 10.40 8.51 -3.84
N TYR A 236 11.18 7.43 -3.81
CA TYR A 236 11.84 6.91 -5.02
C TYR A 236 10.81 6.43 -6.05
N ASN A 237 9.84 5.60 -5.64
CA ASN A 237 8.77 5.13 -6.52
C ASN A 237 7.89 6.28 -7.03
N GLY A 238 7.62 7.27 -6.19
CA GLY A 238 6.93 8.49 -6.56
C GLY A 238 7.66 9.25 -7.65
N ARG A 239 8.94 9.57 -7.43
CA ARG A 239 9.77 10.26 -8.43
C ARG A 239 9.77 9.54 -9.78
N LEU A 240 9.83 8.21 -9.79
CA LEU A 240 9.76 7.43 -11.03
C LEU A 240 8.42 7.57 -11.77
N MET A 241 7.29 7.56 -11.06
CA MET A 241 5.96 7.76 -11.66
C MET A 241 5.74 9.21 -12.13
N PHE A 242 6.21 10.19 -11.38
CA PHE A 242 6.08 11.62 -11.72
C PHE A 242 6.99 12.02 -12.87
N SER A 243 8.23 11.54 -12.92
CA SER A 243 9.17 11.81 -14.03
C SER A 243 8.63 11.29 -15.37
N SER A 244 7.87 10.18 -15.34
CA SER A 244 7.21 9.61 -16.51
C SER A 244 6.03 10.46 -17.02
N SER A 245 5.37 11.24 -16.14
CA SER A 245 4.29 12.17 -16.54
C SER A 245 4.81 13.56 -16.90
N MET A 246 5.91 14.00 -16.27
CA MET A 246 6.45 15.36 -16.40
C MET A 246 7.31 15.55 -17.66
N SER A 247 8.01 14.50 -18.12
CA SER A 247 8.74 14.52 -19.42
C SER A 247 7.84 14.82 -20.63
N SER A 248 6.52 14.65 -20.49
CA SER A 248 5.58 15.00 -21.54
C SER A 248 5.07 16.46 -21.49
N GLN A 249 5.45 17.25 -20.48
CA GLN A 249 5.07 18.66 -20.37
C GLN A 249 6.13 19.58 -21.01
N GLY A 250 6.51 19.30 -22.26
CA GLY A 250 7.21 20.26 -23.12
C GLY A 250 6.29 21.33 -23.71
N MET A 251 4.98 21.29 -23.41
CA MET A 251 3.99 22.26 -23.86
C MET A 251 3.42 23.00 -22.65
N LYS A 252 3.85 24.25 -22.45
CA LYS A 252 3.42 25.18 -21.38
C LYS A 252 1.95 25.63 -21.48
N THR A 253 1.09 24.88 -22.18
CA THR A 253 -0.28 25.31 -22.49
C THR A 253 -1.27 24.16 -22.29
N VAL A 254 -2.01 24.26 -21.17
CA VAL A 254 -3.39 23.75 -20.95
C VAL A 254 -3.58 22.30 -20.47
N SER A 255 -4.13 22.14 -19.24
CA SER A 255 -5.52 21.64 -19.00
C SER A 255 -5.74 21.17 -17.55
N LYS A 256 -6.81 21.69 -16.91
CA LYS A 256 -7.47 21.26 -15.64
C LYS A 256 -7.79 19.74 -15.49
N ILE A 257 -7.50 18.92 -16.51
CA ILE A 257 -7.68 17.45 -16.49
C ILE A 257 -6.36 16.71 -16.26
N SER A 258 -5.24 17.28 -16.74
CA SER A 258 -3.93 16.81 -16.31
C SER A 258 -3.77 17.01 -14.80
N THR A 259 -4.38 18.07 -14.26
CA THR A 259 -4.42 18.34 -12.82
C THR A 259 -5.16 17.23 -12.08
N ARG A 260 -6.34 16.76 -12.49
CA ARG A 260 -7.03 15.64 -11.79
C ARG A 260 -6.25 14.32 -11.75
N VAL A 261 -5.52 14.00 -12.83
CA VAL A 261 -4.67 12.79 -12.85
C VAL A 261 -3.43 13.00 -11.97
N GLN A 262 -2.84 14.19 -12.01
CA GLN A 262 -1.71 14.57 -11.14
C GLN A 262 -2.13 14.62 -9.66
N GLU A 263 -3.31 15.16 -9.36
CA GLU A 263 -3.97 15.18 -8.04
C GLU A 263 -4.22 13.76 -7.55
N ALA A 264 -4.70 12.84 -8.41
CA ALA A 264 -4.86 11.44 -8.06
C ALA A 264 -3.52 10.72 -7.81
N MET A 265 -2.47 11.04 -8.56
CA MET A 265 -1.13 10.51 -8.29
C MET A 265 -0.54 11.11 -7.00
N ALA A 266 -0.78 12.40 -6.74
CA ALA A 266 -0.36 13.08 -5.54
C ALA A 266 -1.11 12.56 -4.30
N SER A 267 -2.40 12.24 -4.42
CA SER A 267 -3.17 11.63 -3.35
C SER A 267 -2.67 10.23 -3.04
N ILE A 268 -2.32 9.43 -4.05
CA ILE A 268 -1.65 8.12 -3.85
C ILE A 268 -0.34 8.30 -3.09
N LEU A 269 0.48 9.30 -3.43
CA LEU A 269 1.70 9.58 -2.67
C LEU A 269 1.41 9.97 -1.22
N ASN A 270 0.46 10.87 -0.99
CA ASN A 270 0.09 11.29 0.36
C ASN A 270 -0.42 10.11 1.19
N VAL A 271 -1.24 9.23 0.60
CA VAL A 271 -1.68 7.98 1.25
C VAL A 271 -0.50 7.06 1.54
N SER A 272 0.45 6.92 0.61
CA SER A 272 1.64 6.09 0.84
C SER A 272 2.59 6.66 1.91
N ARG A 273 2.70 7.99 2.02
CA ARG A 273 3.43 8.68 3.11
C ARG A 273 2.76 8.46 4.46
N LEU A 274 1.44 8.57 4.52
CA LEU A 274 0.67 8.21 5.71
C LEU A 274 0.89 6.73 6.08
N GLY A 275 0.93 5.84 5.07
CA GLY A 275 1.29 4.43 5.25
C GLY A 275 2.68 4.24 5.88
N CYS A 276 3.66 5.09 5.56
CA CYS A 276 4.97 5.05 6.20
C CYS A 276 4.91 5.42 7.68
N VAL A 277 4.09 6.41 8.05
CA VAL A 277 3.87 6.79 9.46
C VAL A 277 3.20 5.66 10.24
N VAL A 278 2.20 5.01 9.65
CA VAL A 278 1.56 3.82 10.24
C VAL A 278 2.58 2.69 10.41
N MET A 279 3.43 2.45 9.40
CA MET A 279 4.46 1.42 9.46
C MET A 279 5.50 1.69 10.56
N LEU A 280 5.87 2.96 10.77
CA LEU A 280 6.74 3.39 11.86
C LEU A 280 6.08 3.08 13.22
N ALA A 281 4.81 3.43 13.40
CA ALA A 281 4.06 3.16 14.63
C ALA A 281 3.84 1.65 14.88
N MET A 282 3.66 0.85 13.82
CA MET A 282 3.60 -0.61 13.94
C MET A 282 4.94 -1.20 14.38
N SER A 283 6.05 -0.62 13.93
CA SER A 283 7.40 -1.06 14.29
C SER A 283 7.78 -0.80 15.74
N SER A 284 7.18 0.18 16.42
CA SER A 284 7.51 0.46 17.83
C SER A 284 6.98 -0.60 18.79
N GLN A 285 5.96 -1.34 18.39
CA GLN A 285 5.34 -2.42 19.19
C GLN A 285 5.70 -3.81 18.66
N ALA A 286 6.50 -3.89 17.61
CA ALA A 286 6.86 -5.15 16.98
C ALA A 286 8.08 -5.79 17.68
N PRO A 287 8.13 -7.13 17.75
CA PRO A 287 9.35 -7.86 18.06
C PRO A 287 10.53 -7.37 17.22
N PHE A 288 11.73 -7.38 17.78
CA PHE A 288 12.92 -6.97 17.04
C PHE A 288 13.14 -7.81 15.79
N LEU A 289 12.95 -9.13 15.86
CA LEU A 289 13.11 -10.02 14.71
C LEU A 289 12.15 -9.68 13.56
N LEU A 290 10.92 -9.30 13.88
CA LEU A 290 9.93 -8.84 12.89
C LEU A 290 10.33 -7.50 12.27
N SER A 291 10.86 -6.59 13.07
CA SER A 291 11.38 -5.32 12.58
C SER A 291 12.58 -5.51 11.64
N LEU A 292 13.46 -6.47 11.95
CA LEU A 292 14.60 -6.83 11.11
C LEU A 292 14.16 -7.40 9.75
N TYR A 293 13.11 -8.23 9.74
CA TYR A 293 12.45 -8.64 8.49
C TYR A 293 11.95 -7.41 7.70
N TRP A 294 11.27 -6.46 8.34
CA TRP A 294 10.79 -5.28 7.65
C TRP A 294 11.91 -4.40 7.10
N ILE A 295 13.00 -4.22 7.84
CA ILE A 295 14.20 -3.48 7.40
C ILE A 295 14.81 -4.15 6.15
N SER A 296 15.11 -5.45 6.23
CA SER A 296 15.70 -6.20 5.12
C SER A 296 14.79 -6.21 3.88
N SER A 297 13.49 -6.33 4.10
CA SER A 297 12.47 -6.16 3.06
C SER A 297 12.54 -4.76 2.43
N GLN A 298 12.46 -3.68 3.21
CA GLN A 298 12.46 -2.33 2.63
C GLN A 298 13.77 -2.04 1.89
N LEU A 299 14.91 -2.47 2.43
CA LEU A 299 16.21 -2.35 1.79
C LEU A 299 16.27 -3.09 0.45
N TYR A 300 15.79 -4.34 0.41
CA TYR A 300 15.71 -5.10 -0.84
C TYR A 300 14.87 -4.37 -1.90
N SER A 301 13.69 -3.87 -1.52
CA SER A 301 12.82 -3.12 -2.44
C SER A 301 13.51 -1.88 -3.01
N LEU A 302 14.30 -1.18 -2.20
CA LEU A 302 15.04 0.01 -2.62
C LEU A 302 16.12 -0.37 -3.64
N VAL A 303 16.97 -1.33 -3.29
CA VAL A 303 18.05 -1.82 -4.16
C VAL A 303 17.49 -2.39 -5.46
N GLN A 304 16.44 -3.20 -5.38
CA GLN A 304 15.75 -3.76 -6.55
C GLN A 304 15.25 -2.65 -7.48
N ASN A 305 14.60 -1.61 -6.95
CA ASN A 305 14.09 -0.52 -7.77
C ASN A 305 15.21 0.32 -8.41
N ILE A 306 16.33 0.52 -7.71
CA ILE A 306 17.53 1.15 -8.28
C ILE A 306 18.07 0.32 -9.44
N ILE A 307 18.28 -0.98 -9.24
CA ILE A 307 18.80 -1.90 -10.28
C ILE A 307 17.84 -1.94 -11.47
N LEU A 308 16.53 -2.10 -11.23
CA LEU A 308 15.54 -2.12 -12.32
C LEU A 308 15.49 -0.80 -13.08
N ASN A 309 15.72 0.33 -12.42
CA ASN A 309 15.79 1.61 -13.09
C ASN A 309 17.06 1.75 -13.93
N TRP A 310 18.18 1.22 -13.46
CA TRP A 310 19.43 1.17 -14.21
C TRP A 310 19.32 0.27 -15.46
N VAL A 311 18.76 -0.94 -15.33
CA VAL A 311 18.59 -1.88 -16.45
C VAL A 311 17.48 -1.46 -17.42
N TYR A 312 16.35 -0.98 -16.89
CA TYR A 312 15.13 -0.67 -17.65
C TYR A 312 14.61 0.74 -17.32
N PRO A 313 15.31 1.81 -17.74
CA PRO A 313 14.96 3.19 -17.41
C PRO A 313 13.60 3.60 -18.00
N TYR A 314 12.83 4.41 -17.25
CA TYR A 314 11.52 4.91 -17.70
C TYR A 314 11.60 5.98 -18.80
N GLN A 315 12.74 6.66 -18.92
CA GLN A 315 12.97 7.69 -19.92
C GLN A 315 14.02 7.19 -20.91
N ARG A 316 13.54 6.80 -22.10
CA ARG A 316 14.28 6.90 -23.35
C ARG A 316 13.61 7.98 -24.18
#